data_AF-A0A6F9DUG2-F1
#
_entry.id   AF-A0A6F9DUG2-F1
#
_cell.length_a   1.000
_cell.length_b   1.000
_cell.length_c   1.000
_cell.angle_alpha   90.00
_cell.angle_beta   90.00
_cell.angle_gamma   90.00
#
_symmetry.space_group_name_H-M   'P 1'
#
loop_
_entity.id
_entity.type
_entity.pdbx_description
1 polymer ?
#
loop_
_entity_poly.entity_id
_entity_poly.type
_entity_poly.pdbx_seq_one_letter_code
_entity_poly.pdbx_strand_id
1 'polypeptide(L)'
;MEAQQESRFTLRGWRYWIRPFVVLLYVLVLLVALPLLCVDLVQNQAKPLTVAWFIAGMFVIVTIPMSLWTILHHLIYFTQPELQKPIMRILWMVPVYAIDSWFAVKFPDLAIYFDTVRECYEAYVIYSFMSYLLNYLTREYELAGTLGSKPQRKHIFPFCCFPSWPMGGIFIQRCKQGVLQYTLIRPLTTVIALICQLQNVYKEGDFNPRYAWLYIMIINNVSQIWAMYCLCLFYLATKEELKPIKPVGKFVCVKLVVFASFWQALAIAIVVEVIDLNKKWGWNTKEELANGLQDLLICFEMFIASVAHHYTFSYKPFITVDHNIPWYRSIKNMFDVSDVRDDVTDHVMRVGNKVKDVQSLWRKKPKQNGESEPLLQESSRPLTPSSSDGEMANVLGYGNCPYTSRRKSSKTDTTVSPVQGNISDDFSDKE
;
A
#
# COMPACT_ATOMS: atom_id res chain seq x y z
N MET A 1 -42.86 -18.18 -3.68
CA MET A 1 -41.63 -18.75 -3.07
C MET A 1 -40.62 -19.21 -4.12
N GLU A 2 -41.04 -19.66 -5.30
CA GLU A 2 -40.12 -20.10 -6.38
C GLU A 2 -39.26 -18.97 -6.98
N ALA A 3 -39.82 -17.78 -7.23
CA ALA A 3 -39.03 -16.61 -7.69
C ALA A 3 -37.95 -16.14 -6.68
N GLN A 4 -38.16 -16.40 -5.39
CA GLN A 4 -37.21 -16.08 -4.33
C GLN A 4 -36.15 -17.19 -4.15
N GLN A 5 -36.43 -18.40 -4.64
CA GLN A 5 -35.50 -19.52 -4.71
C GLN A 5 -34.61 -19.43 -5.97
N GLU A 6 -35.17 -18.96 -7.09
CA GLU A 6 -34.49 -18.82 -8.39
C GLU A 6 -33.51 -17.64 -8.41
N SER A 7 -33.87 -16.50 -7.79
CA SER A 7 -32.93 -15.40 -7.52
C SER A 7 -31.80 -15.80 -6.56
N ARG A 8 -32.05 -16.74 -5.64
CA ARG A 8 -31.03 -17.29 -4.74
C ARG A 8 -30.09 -18.28 -5.45
N PHE A 9 -30.52 -18.93 -6.53
CA PHE A 9 -29.67 -19.81 -7.34
C PHE A 9 -28.77 -19.03 -8.30
N THR A 10 -29.29 -17.97 -8.94
CA THR A 10 -28.50 -17.11 -9.84
C THR A 10 -27.41 -16.32 -9.09
N LEU A 11 -27.71 -15.84 -7.87
CA LEU A 11 -26.73 -15.15 -7.01
C LEU A 11 -25.71 -16.08 -6.34
N ARG A 12 -26.03 -17.37 -6.10
CA ARG A 12 -25.07 -18.36 -5.58
C ARG A 12 -24.03 -18.78 -6.61
N GLY A 13 -24.37 -18.68 -7.90
CA GLY A 13 -23.50 -19.03 -9.02
C GLY A 13 -22.68 -17.86 -9.59
N TRP A 14 -22.66 -16.68 -8.97
CA TRP A 14 -22.06 -15.47 -9.56
C TRP A 14 -20.60 -15.67 -10.00
N ARG A 15 -19.82 -16.48 -9.27
CA ARG A 15 -18.43 -16.83 -9.59
C ARG A 15 -18.29 -17.58 -10.93
N TYR A 16 -19.31 -18.33 -11.33
CA TYR A 16 -19.35 -19.08 -12.58
C TYR A 16 -19.69 -18.19 -13.77
N TRP A 17 -20.61 -17.23 -13.60
CA TRP A 17 -21.03 -16.35 -14.71
C TRP A 17 -20.18 -15.08 -14.84
N ILE A 18 -19.52 -14.60 -13.78
CA ILE A 18 -18.71 -13.39 -13.86
C ILE A 18 -17.49 -13.53 -14.78
N ARG A 19 -16.88 -14.72 -14.85
CA ARG A 19 -15.75 -15.01 -15.75
C ARG A 19 -16.14 -14.86 -17.23
N PRO A 20 -17.14 -15.60 -17.75
CA PRO A 20 -17.56 -15.44 -19.14
C PRO A 20 -18.13 -14.05 -19.40
N PHE A 21 -18.80 -13.42 -18.43
CA PHE A 21 -19.30 -12.05 -18.57
C PHE A 21 -18.16 -11.04 -18.79
N VAL A 22 -17.10 -11.07 -17.97
CA VAL A 22 -15.95 -10.18 -18.11
C VAL A 22 -15.21 -10.43 -19.43
N VAL A 23 -15.06 -11.69 -19.84
CA VAL A 23 -14.46 -12.04 -21.15
C VAL A 23 -15.31 -11.51 -22.30
N LEU A 24 -16.63 -11.70 -22.26
CA LEU A 24 -17.54 -11.23 -23.31
C LEU A 24 -17.56 -9.70 -23.38
N LEU A 25 -17.61 -9.02 -22.24
CA LEU A 25 -17.52 -7.56 -22.17
C LEU A 25 -16.22 -7.06 -22.78
N TYR A 26 -15.10 -7.70 -22.47
CA TYR A 26 -13.81 -7.33 -23.03
C TYR A 26 -13.72 -7.59 -24.54
N VAL A 27 -14.25 -8.72 -25.03
CA VAL A 27 -14.33 -9.00 -26.47
C VAL A 27 -15.17 -7.92 -27.17
N LEU A 28 -16.29 -7.50 -26.58
CA LEU A 28 -17.12 -6.42 -27.11
C LEU A 28 -16.34 -5.09 -27.17
N VAL A 29 -15.61 -4.75 -26.11
CA VAL A 29 -14.73 -3.57 -26.08
C VAL A 29 -13.66 -3.67 -27.17
N LEU A 30 -13.05 -4.83 -27.37
CA LEU A 30 -12.02 -5.06 -28.39
C LEU A 30 -12.59 -4.92 -29.80
N LEU A 31 -13.80 -5.41 -30.05
CA LEU A 31 -14.50 -5.26 -31.33
C LEU A 31 -14.83 -3.80 -31.68
N VAL A 32 -14.92 -2.92 -30.68
CA VAL A 32 -15.14 -1.48 -30.90
C VAL A 32 -13.81 -0.72 -30.93
N ALA A 33 -12.89 -1.01 -30.01
CA ALA A 33 -11.64 -0.31 -29.85
C ALA A 33 -10.67 -0.54 -31.03
N LEU A 34 -10.53 -1.78 -31.52
CA LEU A 34 -9.61 -2.06 -32.63
C LEU A 34 -10.00 -1.34 -33.92
N PRO A 35 -11.28 -1.36 -34.38
CA PRO A 35 -11.68 -0.58 -35.54
C PRO A 35 -11.46 0.92 -35.36
N LEU A 36 -11.78 1.48 -34.18
CA LEU A 36 -11.55 2.91 -33.90
C LEU A 36 -10.06 3.27 -33.97
N LEU A 37 -9.19 2.44 -33.39
CA LEU A 37 -7.74 2.60 -33.47
C LEU A 37 -7.24 2.56 -34.92
N CYS A 38 -7.75 1.62 -35.72
CA CYS A 38 -7.40 1.51 -37.14
C CYS A 38 -7.90 2.70 -37.97
N VAL A 39 -9.12 3.18 -37.71
CA VAL A 39 -9.66 4.37 -38.39
C VAL A 39 -8.85 5.62 -38.06
N ASP A 40 -8.52 5.85 -36.79
CA ASP A 40 -7.67 6.99 -36.38
C ASP A 40 -6.27 6.91 -37.01
N LEU A 41 -5.71 5.70 -37.14
CA LEU A 41 -4.41 5.49 -37.79
C LEU A 41 -4.44 5.85 -39.29
N VAL A 42 -5.49 5.44 -40.00
CA VAL A 42 -5.66 5.70 -41.44
C VAL A 42 -5.98 7.17 -41.70
N GLN A 43 -6.85 7.78 -40.90
CA GLN A 43 -7.24 9.19 -41.06
C GLN A 43 -6.08 10.16 -40.81
N ASN A 44 -5.20 9.85 -39.86
CA ASN A 44 -4.05 10.70 -39.51
C ASN A 44 -2.80 10.45 -40.37
N GLN A 45 -2.91 9.75 -41.51
CA GLN A 45 -1.80 9.49 -42.44
C GLN A 45 -0.52 8.95 -41.77
N ALA A 46 -0.67 8.10 -40.75
CA ALA A 46 0.43 7.50 -40.00
C ALA A 46 1.48 8.52 -39.50
N LYS A 47 1.03 9.68 -39.00
CA LYS A 47 1.92 10.56 -38.22
C LYS A 47 2.63 9.73 -37.14
N PRO A 48 3.94 9.92 -36.94
CA PRO A 48 4.75 9.14 -35.99
C PRO A 48 4.16 9.13 -34.56
N LEU A 49 3.58 10.25 -34.12
CA LEU A 49 2.80 10.36 -32.88
C LEU A 49 1.63 9.35 -32.81
N THR A 50 0.83 9.27 -33.88
CA THR A 50 -0.33 8.37 -33.96
C THR A 50 0.09 6.91 -34.05
N VAL A 51 1.22 6.63 -34.70
CA VAL A 51 1.82 5.28 -34.74
C VAL A 51 2.27 4.86 -33.33
N ALA A 52 2.98 5.72 -32.60
CA ALA A 52 3.39 5.45 -31.22
C ALA A 52 2.18 5.20 -30.32
N TRP A 53 1.15 6.03 -30.43
CA TRP A 53 -0.10 5.88 -29.68
C TRP A 53 -0.83 4.55 -30.01
N PHE A 54 -0.86 4.15 -31.28
CA PHE A 54 -1.44 2.87 -31.70
C PHE A 54 -0.69 1.67 -31.10
N ILE A 55 0.65 1.69 -31.17
CA ILE A 55 1.50 0.63 -30.60
C ILE A 55 1.29 0.52 -29.09
N ALA A 56 1.31 1.66 -28.38
CA ALA A 56 0.99 1.72 -26.95
C ALA A 56 -0.40 1.12 -26.66
N GLY A 57 -1.41 1.49 -27.46
CA GLY A 57 -2.77 0.98 -27.34
C GLY A 57 -2.86 -0.55 -27.46
N MET A 58 -2.10 -1.17 -28.36
CA MET A 58 -2.06 -2.63 -28.48
C MET A 58 -1.52 -3.31 -27.21
N PHE A 59 -0.48 -2.74 -26.59
CA PHE A 59 0.02 -3.23 -25.30
C PHE A 59 -1.00 -3.05 -24.18
N VAL A 60 -1.70 -1.91 -24.11
CA VAL A 60 -2.75 -1.65 -23.12
C VAL A 60 -3.91 -2.63 -23.27
N ILE A 61 -4.35 -2.89 -24.51
CA ILE A 61 -5.42 -3.84 -24.82
C ILE A 61 -5.10 -5.21 -24.21
N VAL A 62 -3.86 -5.69 -24.27
CA VAL A 62 -3.47 -6.99 -23.68
C VAL A 62 -3.25 -6.90 -22.17
N THR A 63 -2.67 -5.80 -21.69
CA THR A 63 -2.29 -5.59 -20.27
C THR A 63 -3.51 -5.51 -19.35
N ILE A 64 -4.55 -4.80 -19.77
CA ILE A 64 -5.76 -4.57 -18.97
C ILE A 64 -6.46 -5.88 -18.59
N PRO A 65 -6.80 -6.79 -19.52
CA PRO A 65 -7.38 -8.10 -19.21
C PRO A 65 -6.52 -8.94 -18.30
N MET A 66 -5.21 -8.98 -18.52
CA MET A 66 -4.29 -9.80 -17.72
C MET A 66 -4.31 -9.36 -16.25
N SER A 67 -4.26 -8.05 -16.01
CA SER A 67 -4.35 -7.52 -14.65
C SER A 67 -5.76 -7.69 -14.06
N LEU A 68 -6.81 -7.33 -14.81
CA LEU A 68 -8.20 -7.49 -14.37
C LEU A 68 -8.56 -8.95 -14.07
N TRP A 69 -8.03 -9.90 -14.82
CA TRP A 69 -8.21 -11.33 -14.57
C TRP A 69 -7.60 -11.74 -13.23
N THR A 70 -6.41 -11.24 -12.93
CA THR A 70 -5.73 -11.47 -11.64
C THR A 70 -6.53 -10.86 -10.49
N ILE A 71 -7.01 -9.63 -10.63
CA ILE A 71 -7.86 -8.95 -9.64
C ILE A 71 -9.17 -9.71 -9.45
N LEU A 72 -9.82 -10.13 -10.54
CA LEU A 72 -11.07 -10.89 -10.51
C LEU A 72 -10.90 -12.22 -9.76
N HIS A 73 -9.77 -12.91 -9.92
CA HIS A 73 -9.50 -14.12 -9.17
C HIS A 73 -9.35 -13.87 -7.66
N HIS A 74 -8.68 -12.80 -7.23
CA HIS A 74 -8.65 -12.40 -5.82
C HIS A 74 -10.04 -12.04 -5.30
N LEU A 75 -10.88 -11.42 -6.13
CA LEU A 75 -12.26 -11.05 -5.80
C LEU A 75 -13.19 -12.26 -5.69
N ILE A 76 -13.03 -13.24 -6.58
CA ILE A 76 -13.79 -14.49 -6.57
C ILE A 76 -13.42 -15.28 -5.31
N TYR A 77 -12.12 -15.50 -5.08
CA TYR A 77 -11.61 -16.22 -3.91
C TYR A 77 -11.32 -15.28 -2.75
N PHE A 78 -12.24 -14.34 -2.48
CA PHE A 78 -12.11 -13.36 -1.42
C PHE A 78 -12.45 -13.99 -0.06
N THR A 79 -11.43 -14.57 0.57
CA THR A 79 -11.53 -15.34 1.81
C THR A 79 -10.90 -14.61 3.00
N GLN A 80 -9.83 -13.85 2.73
CA GLN A 80 -9.03 -13.16 3.74
C GLN A 80 -8.94 -11.67 3.39
N PRO A 81 -9.98 -10.88 3.72
CA PRO A 81 -10.07 -9.48 3.30
C PRO A 81 -8.89 -8.64 3.78
N GLU A 82 -8.36 -8.91 4.97
CA GLU A 82 -7.23 -8.16 5.56
C GLU A 82 -5.95 -8.25 4.72
N LEU A 83 -5.71 -9.38 4.06
CA LEU A 83 -4.54 -9.59 3.21
C LEU A 83 -4.82 -9.26 1.75
N GLN A 84 -6.00 -9.62 1.25
CA GLN A 84 -6.35 -9.48 -0.15
C GLN A 84 -6.70 -8.05 -0.55
N LYS A 85 -7.28 -7.23 0.35
CA LYS A 85 -7.56 -5.81 0.06
C LYS A 85 -6.27 -5.04 -0.30
N PRO A 86 -5.20 -5.07 0.51
CA PRO A 86 -3.91 -4.48 0.13
C PRO A 86 -3.33 -5.01 -1.18
N ILE A 87 -3.42 -6.33 -1.43
CA ILE A 87 -2.93 -6.94 -2.67
C ILE A 87 -3.68 -6.38 -3.88
N MET A 88 -5.01 -6.32 -3.83
CA MET A 88 -5.82 -5.80 -4.93
C MET A 88 -5.48 -4.33 -5.22
N ARG A 89 -5.25 -3.51 -4.20
CA ARG A 89 -4.77 -2.12 -4.37
C ARG A 89 -3.43 -2.06 -5.10
N ILE A 90 -2.49 -2.97 -4.80
CA ILE A 90 -1.21 -3.05 -5.52
C ILE A 90 -1.42 -3.50 -6.98
N LEU A 91 -2.32 -4.45 -7.24
CA LEU A 91 -2.59 -4.96 -8.59
C LEU A 91 -3.20 -3.90 -9.52
N TRP A 92 -3.98 -2.97 -8.99
CA TRP A 92 -4.57 -1.85 -9.72
C TRP A 92 -3.54 -0.84 -10.25
N MET A 93 -2.30 -0.87 -9.76
CA MET A 93 -1.21 -0.02 -10.27
C MET A 93 -0.98 -0.21 -11.77
N VAL A 94 -0.99 -1.46 -12.24
CA VAL A 94 -0.68 -1.78 -13.64
C VAL A 94 -1.73 -1.22 -14.62
N PRO A 95 -3.05 -1.42 -14.41
CA PRO A 95 -4.09 -0.80 -15.23
C PRO A 95 -4.03 0.73 -15.24
N VAL A 96 -3.83 1.36 -14.08
CA VAL A 96 -3.77 2.82 -13.97
C VAL A 96 -2.62 3.37 -14.80
N TYR A 97 -1.42 2.83 -14.61
CA TYR A 97 -0.23 3.28 -15.35
C TYR A 97 -0.34 3.03 -16.86
N ALA A 98 -0.91 1.89 -17.27
CA ALA A 98 -1.08 1.55 -18.68
C ALA A 98 -2.04 2.53 -19.39
N ILE A 99 -3.16 2.85 -18.75
CA ILE A 99 -4.15 3.79 -19.29
C ILE A 99 -3.60 5.21 -19.31
N ASP A 100 -3.00 5.66 -18.21
CA ASP A 100 -2.46 7.00 -18.05
C ASP A 100 -1.39 7.28 -19.10
N SER A 101 -0.40 6.38 -19.27
CA SER A 101 0.63 6.53 -20.30
C SER A 101 0.07 6.49 -21.72
N TRP A 102 -0.93 5.66 -21.99
CA TRP A 102 -1.53 5.63 -23.33
C TRP A 102 -2.28 6.92 -23.68
N PHE A 103 -2.97 7.53 -22.72
CA PHE A 103 -3.59 8.84 -22.93
C PHE A 103 -2.55 9.97 -23.01
N ALA A 104 -1.50 9.93 -22.20
CA ALA A 104 -0.42 10.93 -22.21
C ALA A 104 0.27 11.04 -23.58
N VAL A 105 0.45 9.93 -24.30
CA VAL A 105 1.00 9.96 -25.68
C VAL A 105 0.11 10.74 -26.65
N LYS A 106 -1.22 10.69 -26.51
CA LYS A 106 -2.14 11.43 -27.43
C LYS A 106 -2.34 12.88 -27.01
N PHE A 107 -2.33 13.15 -25.70
CA PHE A 107 -2.66 14.44 -25.12
C PHE A 107 -1.52 14.96 -24.23
N PRO A 108 -0.45 15.55 -24.81
CA PRO A 108 0.68 16.09 -24.06
C PRO A 108 0.27 17.16 -23.04
N ASP A 109 -0.72 17.99 -23.37
CA ASP A 109 -1.25 19.01 -22.45
C ASP A 109 -1.87 18.41 -21.17
N LEU A 110 -2.37 17.17 -21.27
CA LEU A 110 -2.96 16.45 -20.15
C LEU A 110 -1.95 15.54 -19.43
N ALA A 111 -0.75 15.34 -19.99
CA ALA A 111 0.26 14.43 -19.45
C ALA A 111 0.62 14.78 -17.99
N ILE A 112 0.76 16.07 -17.67
CA ILE A 112 1.05 16.54 -16.31
C ILE A 112 0.02 16.04 -15.29
N TYR A 113 -1.27 16.01 -15.67
CA TYR A 113 -2.34 15.52 -14.79
C TYR A 113 -2.28 14.00 -14.63
N PHE A 114 -2.02 13.26 -15.72
CA PHE A 114 -1.85 11.81 -15.66
C PHE A 114 -0.62 11.42 -14.82
N ASP A 115 0.49 12.14 -14.95
CA ASP A 115 1.71 11.94 -14.16
C ASP A 115 1.43 12.12 -12.68
N THR A 116 0.73 13.20 -12.34
CA THR A 116 0.30 13.49 -10.99
C THR A 116 -0.54 12.35 -10.37
N VAL A 117 -1.44 11.74 -11.16
CA VAL A 117 -2.24 10.59 -10.71
C VAL A 117 -1.36 9.38 -10.46
N ARG A 118 -0.46 9.03 -11.38
CA ARG A 118 0.51 7.93 -11.23
C ARG A 118 1.35 8.10 -9.97
N GLU A 119 1.88 9.29 -9.78
CA GLU A 119 2.71 9.68 -8.63
C GLU A 119 1.97 9.56 -7.29
N CYS A 120 0.71 9.97 -7.23
CA CYS A 120 -0.14 9.80 -6.05
C CYS A 120 -0.46 8.32 -5.79
N TYR A 121 -0.71 7.56 -6.86
CA TYR A 121 -1.00 6.14 -6.77
C TYR A 121 0.21 5.34 -6.27
N GLU A 122 1.43 5.70 -6.67
CA GLU A 122 2.66 5.10 -6.11
C GLU A 122 2.67 5.21 -4.59
N ALA A 123 2.41 6.41 -4.06
CA ALA A 123 2.41 6.64 -2.62
C ALA A 123 1.35 5.81 -1.89
N TYR A 124 0.20 5.60 -2.52
CA TYR A 124 -0.86 4.73 -2.03
C TYR A 124 -0.48 3.24 -2.07
N VAL A 125 0.23 2.80 -3.11
CA VAL A 125 0.72 1.43 -3.28
C VAL A 125 1.78 1.08 -2.22
N ILE A 126 2.71 1.99 -1.93
CA ILE A 126 3.73 1.78 -0.88
C ILE A 126 3.07 1.61 0.50
N TYR A 127 2.07 2.45 0.82
CA TYR A 127 1.29 2.27 2.05
C TYR A 127 0.54 0.94 2.05
N SER A 128 -0.12 0.58 0.94
CA SER A 128 -0.83 -0.71 0.82
C SER A 128 0.12 -1.88 1.03
N PHE A 129 1.35 -1.80 0.52
CA PHE A 129 2.36 -2.82 0.75
C PHE A 129 2.80 -2.90 2.22
N MET A 130 2.99 -1.78 2.91
CA MET A 130 3.25 -1.77 4.36
C MET A 130 2.09 -2.42 5.14
N SER A 131 0.85 -2.04 4.84
CA SER A 131 -0.34 -2.62 5.47
C SER A 131 -0.47 -4.11 5.18
N TYR A 132 -0.12 -4.58 3.98
CA TYR A 132 -0.07 -6.00 3.64
C TYR A 132 0.90 -6.77 4.55
N LEU A 133 2.13 -6.28 4.71
CA LEU A 133 3.12 -6.93 5.56
C LEU A 133 2.70 -6.93 7.03
N LEU A 134 2.14 -5.81 7.51
CA LEU A 134 1.64 -5.70 8.89
C LEU A 134 0.49 -6.66 9.17
N ASN A 135 -0.50 -6.73 8.28
CA ASN A 135 -1.66 -7.60 8.44
C ASN A 135 -1.26 -9.08 8.42
N TYR A 136 -0.29 -9.44 7.57
CA TYR A 136 0.25 -10.81 7.56
C TYR A 136 0.93 -11.14 8.89
N LEU A 137 1.79 -10.27 9.37
CA LEU A 137 2.55 -10.49 10.61
C LEU A 137 1.68 -10.48 11.86
N THR A 138 0.71 -9.58 11.94
CA THR A 138 -0.22 -9.46 13.09
C THR A 138 -1.12 -10.68 13.21
N ARG A 139 -1.40 -11.33 12.09
CA ARG A 139 -2.26 -12.51 12.04
C ARG A 139 -1.52 -13.80 12.40
N GLU A 140 -0.31 -13.98 11.88
CA GLU A 140 0.46 -15.20 12.09
C GLU A 140 1.30 -15.18 13.38
N TYR A 141 1.62 -13.98 13.91
CA TYR A 141 2.53 -13.81 15.04
C TYR A 141 2.01 -12.80 16.06
N GLU A 142 2.39 -12.97 17.33
CA GLU A 142 2.29 -11.91 18.33
C GLU A 142 3.38 -10.87 18.05
N LEU A 143 3.09 -9.98 17.09
CA LEU A 143 4.08 -9.13 16.45
C LEU A 143 4.85 -8.26 17.45
N ALA A 144 4.18 -7.64 18.42
CA ALA A 144 4.84 -6.77 19.40
C ALA A 144 5.75 -7.54 20.37
N GLY A 145 5.32 -8.71 20.85
CA GLY A 145 6.14 -9.58 21.71
C GLY A 145 7.35 -10.15 20.98
N THR A 146 7.13 -10.66 19.76
CA THR A 146 8.18 -11.25 18.91
C THR A 146 9.20 -10.21 18.47
N LEU A 147 8.79 -8.97 18.20
CA LEU A 147 9.75 -7.89 17.90
C LEU A 147 10.43 -7.37 19.17
N GLY A 148 9.73 -7.33 20.30
CA GLY A 148 10.28 -6.90 21.59
C GLY A 148 11.41 -7.78 22.10
N SER A 149 11.37 -9.08 21.79
CA SER A 149 12.45 -10.03 22.13
C SER A 149 13.65 -9.99 21.18
N LYS A 150 13.54 -9.31 20.02
CA LYS A 150 14.64 -9.22 19.04
C LYS A 150 15.63 -8.12 19.42
N PRO A 151 16.93 -8.31 19.11
CA PRO A 151 17.95 -7.31 19.40
C PRO A 151 17.64 -5.99 18.66
N GLN A 152 17.94 -4.87 19.30
CA GLN A 152 17.74 -3.55 18.70
C GLN A 152 18.48 -3.44 17.37
N ARG A 153 17.73 -3.18 16.31
CA ARG A 153 18.30 -2.91 14.99
C ARG A 153 18.75 -1.45 14.92
N LYS A 154 20.05 -1.25 14.69
CA LYS A 154 20.60 0.08 14.39
C LYS A 154 20.11 0.55 13.03
N HIS A 155 19.97 1.86 12.89
CA HIS A 155 19.68 2.50 11.62
C HIS A 155 20.76 2.17 10.58
N ILE A 156 20.34 1.80 9.38
CA ILE A 156 21.23 1.48 8.25
C ILE A 156 21.63 2.79 7.57
N PHE A 157 22.80 2.81 6.94
CA PHE A 157 23.27 3.92 6.08
C PHE A 157 22.18 4.30 5.06
N PRO A 158 21.85 5.59 4.85
CA PRO A 158 22.55 6.81 5.28
C PRO A 158 22.15 7.39 6.66
N PHE A 159 21.17 6.79 7.35
CA PHE A 159 20.63 7.32 8.62
C PHE A 159 21.29 6.73 9.87
N CYS A 160 22.50 6.18 9.76
CA CYS A 160 23.20 5.47 10.85
C CYS A 160 23.49 6.32 12.09
N CYS A 161 23.42 7.65 11.98
CA CYS A 161 23.64 8.60 13.08
C CYS A 161 22.38 8.85 13.93
N PHE A 162 21.21 8.34 13.54
CA PHE A 162 19.98 8.53 14.31
C PHE A 162 19.88 7.53 15.49
N PRO A 163 19.27 7.94 16.63
CA PRO A 163 19.06 7.04 17.76
C PRO A 163 18.16 5.88 17.36
N SER A 164 18.57 4.66 17.73
CA SER A 164 17.84 3.44 17.38
C SER A 164 16.45 3.46 18.02
N TRP A 165 15.44 3.04 17.27
CA TRP A 165 14.08 2.97 17.78
C TRP A 165 13.91 1.76 18.71
N PRO A 166 13.17 1.91 19.83
CA PRO A 166 12.88 0.79 20.72
C PRO A 166 12.06 -0.25 19.96
N MET A 167 12.53 -1.50 19.98
CA MET A 167 11.85 -2.63 19.35
C MET A 167 10.49 -2.91 20.01
N GLY A 168 9.60 -3.62 19.29
CA GLY A 168 8.22 -3.90 19.71
C GLY A 168 7.20 -2.99 19.03
N GLY A 169 6.11 -2.66 19.74
CA GLY A 169 4.99 -1.86 19.23
C GLY A 169 5.38 -0.47 18.71
N ILE A 170 6.29 0.20 19.42
CA ILE A 170 6.73 1.56 19.06
C ILE A 170 7.46 1.55 17.73
N PHE A 171 8.36 0.59 17.48
CA PHE A 171 9.07 0.44 16.22
C PHE A 171 8.09 0.27 15.04
N ILE A 172 7.10 -0.61 15.20
CA ILE A 172 6.09 -0.89 14.19
C ILE A 172 5.30 0.38 13.85
N GLN A 173 4.86 1.09 14.89
CA GLN A 173 4.12 2.32 14.74
C GLN A 173 4.95 3.40 14.03
N ARG A 174 6.23 3.56 14.38
CA ARG A 174 7.12 4.54 13.74
C ARG A 174 7.37 4.22 12.26
N CYS A 175 7.58 2.95 11.92
CA CYS A 175 7.72 2.53 10.53
C CYS A 175 6.43 2.80 9.73
N LYS A 176 5.27 2.45 10.30
CA LYS A 176 3.96 2.71 9.70
C LYS A 176 3.72 4.21 9.49
N GLN A 177 4.04 5.03 10.50
CA GLN A 177 3.93 6.49 10.41
C GLN A 177 4.88 7.09 9.36
N GLY A 178 6.10 6.55 9.24
CA GLY A 178 7.06 7.00 8.22
C GLY A 178 6.58 6.74 6.80
N VAL A 179 5.98 5.57 6.54
CA VAL A 179 5.38 5.27 5.23
C VAL A 179 4.15 6.13 4.97
N LEU A 180 3.26 6.25 5.96
CA LEU A 180 2.01 7.01 5.84
C LEU A 180 2.25 8.52 5.58
N GLN A 181 3.35 9.07 6.09
CA GLN A 181 3.74 10.46 5.85
C GLN A 181 3.95 10.74 4.36
N TYR A 182 4.57 9.83 3.60
CA TYR A 182 4.71 9.99 2.15
C TYR A 182 3.36 9.96 1.42
N THR A 183 2.48 9.04 1.80
CA THR A 183 1.12 8.93 1.24
C THR A 183 0.26 10.18 1.45
N LEU A 184 0.55 10.98 2.48
CA LEU A 184 -0.14 12.26 2.74
C LEU A 184 0.55 13.45 2.07
N ILE A 185 1.89 13.48 2.08
CA ILE A 185 2.65 14.59 1.48
C ILE A 185 2.50 14.60 -0.04
N ARG A 186 2.40 13.44 -0.70
CA ARG A 186 2.34 13.39 -2.16
C ARG A 186 1.06 14.03 -2.74
N PRO A 187 -0.16 13.71 -2.26
CA PRO A 187 -1.35 14.45 -2.67
C PRO A 187 -1.34 15.93 -2.25
N LEU A 188 -0.76 16.25 -1.09
CA LEU A 188 -0.68 17.65 -0.64
C LEU A 188 0.22 18.49 -1.55
N THR A 189 1.41 18.00 -1.87
CA THR A 189 2.34 18.66 -2.77
C THR A 189 1.80 18.74 -4.19
N THR A 190 1.01 17.75 -4.62
CA THR A 190 0.23 17.77 -5.86
C THR A 190 -0.76 18.95 -5.89
N VAL A 191 -1.56 19.13 -4.85
CA VAL A 191 -2.51 20.26 -4.78
C VAL A 191 -1.77 21.59 -4.79
N ILE A 192 -0.64 21.69 -4.06
CA ILE A 192 0.22 22.88 -4.08
C ILE A 192 0.78 23.12 -5.49
N ALA A 193 1.25 22.08 -6.17
CA ALA A 193 1.76 22.17 -7.54
C ALA A 193 0.69 22.71 -8.51
N LEU A 194 -0.55 22.20 -8.42
CA LEU A 194 -1.67 22.68 -9.22
C LEU A 194 -1.99 24.17 -8.95
N ILE A 195 -1.98 24.60 -7.68
CA ILE A 195 -2.19 26.01 -7.34
C ILE A 195 -1.05 26.88 -7.90
N CYS A 196 0.20 26.45 -7.76
CA CYS A 196 1.36 27.14 -8.32
C CYS A 196 1.34 27.19 -9.85
N GLN A 197 0.80 26.16 -10.51
CA GLN A 197 0.62 26.11 -11.96
C GLN A 197 -0.42 27.15 -12.40
N LEU A 198 -1.56 27.26 -11.71
CA LEU A 198 -2.56 28.28 -11.98
C LEU A 198 -2.02 29.71 -11.80
N GLN A 199 -1.04 29.89 -10.92
CA GLN A 199 -0.35 31.15 -10.68
C GLN A 199 0.87 31.39 -11.60
N ASN A 200 1.17 30.47 -12.53
CA ASN A 200 2.33 30.51 -13.44
C ASN A 200 3.71 30.56 -12.73
N VAL A 201 3.82 30.03 -11.50
CA VAL A 201 5.07 29.99 -10.70
C VAL A 201 5.65 28.58 -10.52
N TYR A 202 5.00 27.54 -11.03
CA TYR A 202 5.48 26.16 -10.93
C TYR A 202 6.68 25.91 -11.86
N LYS A 203 6.57 26.22 -13.15
CA LYS A 203 7.59 26.00 -14.22
C LYS A 203 8.30 24.64 -14.11
N GLU A 204 7.68 23.63 -14.69
CA GLU A 204 8.19 22.26 -14.72
C GLU A 204 9.56 22.14 -15.41
N GLY A 205 10.46 21.35 -14.83
CA GLY A 205 11.81 21.10 -15.36
C GLY A 205 12.83 22.22 -15.12
N ASP A 206 12.42 23.36 -14.55
CA ASP A 206 13.33 24.48 -14.24
C ASP A 206 13.94 24.32 -12.84
N PHE A 207 15.27 24.20 -12.78
CA PHE A 207 16.03 24.08 -11.53
C PHE A 207 16.30 25.42 -10.83
N ASN A 208 15.70 26.53 -11.29
CA ASN A 208 15.87 27.82 -10.65
C ASN A 208 15.17 27.85 -9.26
N PRO A 209 15.88 28.27 -8.18
CA PRO A 209 15.29 28.42 -6.84
C PRO A 209 14.11 29.39 -6.75
N ARG A 210 13.81 30.15 -7.81
CA ARG A 210 12.66 31.06 -7.85
C ARG A 210 11.31 30.35 -8.05
N TYR A 211 11.31 29.12 -8.57
CA TYR A 211 10.08 28.39 -8.92
C TYR A 211 9.74 27.30 -7.92
N ALA A 212 8.44 27.00 -7.82
CA ALA A 212 7.92 26.04 -6.85
C ALA A 212 8.29 24.58 -7.18
N TRP A 213 8.51 24.25 -8.46
CA TRP A 213 8.81 22.88 -8.91
C TRP A 213 10.01 22.26 -8.19
N LEU A 214 11.13 22.99 -8.09
CA LEU A 214 12.35 22.49 -7.41
C LEU A 214 12.08 22.08 -5.95
N TYR A 215 11.40 22.94 -5.18
CA TYR A 215 11.10 22.68 -3.77
C TYR A 215 10.15 21.49 -3.61
N ILE A 216 9.11 21.43 -4.44
CA ILE A 216 8.14 20.32 -4.43
C ILE A 216 8.85 19.01 -4.78
N MET A 217 9.71 19.02 -5.79
CA MET A 217 10.51 17.87 -6.18
C MET A 217 11.42 17.39 -5.04
N ILE A 218 12.14 18.29 -4.37
CA ILE A 218 13.01 17.94 -3.23
C ILE A 218 12.20 17.35 -2.07
N ILE A 219 11.09 17.99 -1.68
CA ILE A 219 10.22 17.52 -0.60
C ILE A 219 9.69 16.11 -0.92
N ASN A 220 9.25 15.88 -2.15
CA ASN A 220 8.73 14.59 -2.58
C ASN A 220 9.80 13.51 -2.55
N ASN A 221 11.01 13.78 -3.06
CA ASN A 221 12.11 12.82 -3.04
C ASN A 221 12.55 12.48 -1.60
N VAL A 222 12.72 13.48 -0.74
CA VAL A 222 13.10 13.25 0.67
C VAL A 222 12.04 12.43 1.41
N SER A 223 10.76 12.77 1.20
CA SER A 223 9.64 12.05 1.79
C SER A 223 9.56 10.60 1.31
N GLN A 224 9.73 10.38 0.00
CA GLN A 224 9.76 9.04 -0.59
C GLN A 224 10.95 8.21 -0.08
N ILE A 225 12.15 8.78 -0.01
CA ILE A 225 13.34 8.12 0.54
C ILE A 225 13.11 7.70 1.99
N TRP A 226 12.51 8.58 2.80
CA TRP A 226 12.20 8.28 4.20
C TRP A 226 11.17 7.14 4.34
N ALA A 227 10.10 7.14 3.54
CA ALA A 227 9.11 6.07 3.53
C ALA A 227 9.71 4.72 3.10
N MET A 228 10.49 4.72 2.01
CA MET A 228 11.19 3.53 1.52
C MET A 228 12.20 3.00 2.54
N TYR A 229 12.89 3.90 3.24
CA TYR A 229 13.79 3.55 4.33
C TYR A 229 13.05 2.88 5.50
N CYS A 230 11.93 3.45 5.95
CA CYS A 230 11.10 2.88 7.01
C CYS A 230 10.57 1.50 6.65
N LEU A 231 10.13 1.33 5.40
CA LEU A 231 9.65 0.05 4.87
C LEU A 231 10.79 -1.00 4.81
N CYS A 232 11.98 -0.60 4.36
CA CYS A 232 13.16 -1.47 4.32
C CYS A 232 13.62 -1.88 5.73
N LEU A 233 13.64 -0.93 6.66
CA LEU A 233 13.98 -1.18 8.07
C LEU A 233 12.99 -2.16 8.70
N PHE A 234 11.69 -1.98 8.43
CA PHE A 234 10.64 -2.90 8.87
C PHE A 234 10.83 -4.30 8.30
N TYR A 235 11.11 -4.40 6.99
CA TYR A 235 11.39 -5.67 6.33
C TYR A 235 12.60 -6.38 6.95
N LEU A 236 13.70 -5.67 7.21
CA LEU A 236 14.91 -6.27 7.77
C LEU A 236 14.73 -6.75 9.22
N ALA A 237 13.86 -6.08 10.00
CA ALA A 237 13.48 -6.53 11.33
C ALA A 237 12.59 -7.79 11.30
N THR A 238 11.80 -7.98 10.25
CA THR A 238 10.77 -9.02 10.14
C THR A 238 11.05 -10.08 9.06
N LYS A 239 12.25 -10.07 8.46
CA LYS A 239 12.62 -10.91 7.31
C LYS A 239 12.42 -12.41 7.53
N GLU A 240 12.62 -12.88 8.76
CA GLU A 240 12.51 -14.30 9.13
C GLU A 240 11.04 -14.74 9.11
N GLU A 241 10.17 -13.94 9.71
CA GLU A 241 8.73 -14.19 9.78
C GLU A 241 8.05 -14.04 8.41
N LEU A 242 8.59 -13.16 7.56
CA LEU A 242 8.08 -12.93 6.20
C LEU A 242 8.61 -13.94 5.17
N LYS A 243 9.57 -14.80 5.51
CA LYS A 243 10.17 -15.77 4.57
C LYS A 243 9.12 -16.60 3.79
N PRO A 244 7.99 -17.05 4.38
CA PRO A 244 6.98 -17.84 3.67
C PRO A 244 6.34 -17.10 2.48
N ILE A 245 6.20 -15.77 2.56
CA ILE A 245 5.49 -14.98 1.55
C ILE A 245 6.40 -14.40 0.46
N LYS A 246 7.70 -14.70 0.50
CA LYS A 246 8.74 -14.19 -0.44
C LYS A 246 8.62 -12.68 -0.71
N PRO A 247 8.78 -11.84 0.32
CA PRO A 247 8.44 -10.41 0.28
C PRO A 247 9.34 -9.60 -0.64
N VAL A 248 10.59 -10.01 -0.85
CA VAL A 248 11.53 -9.31 -1.74
C VAL A 248 11.01 -9.29 -3.18
N GLY A 249 10.50 -10.43 -3.67
CA GLY A 249 9.92 -10.48 -5.01
C GLY A 249 8.73 -9.54 -5.16
N LYS A 250 7.86 -9.47 -4.14
CA LYS A 250 6.71 -8.55 -4.11
C LYS A 250 7.14 -7.08 -4.06
N PHE A 251 8.13 -6.76 -3.23
CA PHE A 251 8.68 -5.41 -3.12
C PHE A 251 9.35 -4.96 -4.42
N VAL A 252 10.18 -5.81 -5.01
CA VAL A 252 10.81 -5.57 -6.32
C VAL A 252 9.73 -5.37 -7.38
N CYS A 253 8.68 -6.19 -7.38
CA CYS A 253 7.58 -6.05 -8.35
C CYS A 253 6.89 -4.67 -8.27
N VAL A 254 6.66 -4.16 -7.05
CA VAL A 254 6.07 -2.83 -6.82
C VAL A 254 7.04 -1.71 -7.21
N LYS A 255 8.32 -1.84 -6.83
CA LYS A 255 9.26 -0.72 -6.90
C LYS A 255 10.04 -0.66 -8.22
N LEU A 256 10.25 -1.79 -8.88
CA LEU A 256 10.95 -1.88 -10.16
C LEU A 256 10.21 -1.10 -11.24
N VAL A 257 8.88 -1.11 -11.24
CA VAL A 257 8.08 -0.29 -12.16
C VAL A 257 8.46 1.19 -12.10
N VAL A 258 8.54 1.75 -10.89
CA VAL A 258 8.85 3.17 -10.69
C VAL A 258 10.33 3.48 -10.96
N PHE A 259 11.23 2.59 -10.53
CA PHE A 259 12.66 2.80 -10.76
C PHE A 259 13.01 2.70 -12.24
N ALA A 260 12.43 1.73 -12.95
CA ALA A 260 12.69 1.55 -14.37
C ALA A 260 12.21 2.78 -15.16
N SER A 261 11.01 3.28 -14.88
CA SER A 261 10.50 4.50 -15.53
C SER A 261 11.36 5.73 -15.26
N PHE A 262 11.92 5.87 -14.05
CA PHE A 262 12.85 6.97 -13.73
C PHE A 262 14.16 6.88 -14.54
N TRP A 263 14.80 5.71 -14.57
CA TRP A 263 16.03 5.52 -15.33
C TRP A 263 15.81 5.64 -16.84
N GLN A 264 14.63 5.24 -17.31
CA GLN A 264 14.20 5.45 -18.70
C GLN A 264 14.07 6.92 -19.03
N ALA A 265 13.39 7.71 -18.19
CA ALA A 265 13.26 9.15 -18.38
C ALA A 265 14.64 9.81 -18.54
N LEU A 266 15.58 9.49 -17.65
CA LEU A 266 16.93 10.02 -17.69
C LEU A 266 17.69 9.58 -18.95
N ALA A 267 17.63 8.30 -19.31
CA ALA A 267 18.31 7.77 -20.48
C ALA A 267 17.76 8.39 -21.78
N ILE A 268 16.43 8.54 -21.88
CA ILE A 268 15.78 9.15 -23.04
C ILE A 268 16.14 10.63 -23.15
N ALA A 269 16.12 11.37 -22.04
CA ALA A 269 16.52 12.78 -22.02
C ALA A 269 17.95 12.98 -22.56
N ILE A 270 18.89 12.12 -22.14
CA ILE A 270 20.27 12.15 -22.66
C ILE A 270 20.31 11.82 -24.16
N VAL A 271 19.60 10.79 -24.60
CA VAL A 271 19.61 10.35 -26.01
C VAL A 271 19.01 11.40 -26.94
N VAL A 272 17.89 12.03 -26.55
CA VAL A 272 17.22 13.08 -27.36
C VAL A 272 18.07 14.34 -27.45
N GLU A 273 18.92 14.61 -26.44
CA GLU A 273 19.83 15.76 -26.49
C GLU A 273 21.08 15.50 -27.34
N VAL A 274 21.59 14.27 -27.33
CA VAL A 274 22.78 13.87 -28.11
C VAL A 274 22.43 13.63 -29.59
N ILE A 275 21.27 13.04 -29.87
CA ILE A 275 20.84 12.68 -31.21
C ILE A 275 19.68 13.61 -31.54
N ASP A 276 19.86 14.51 -32.53
CA ASP A 276 18.83 15.46 -32.98
C ASP A 276 17.69 14.75 -33.75
N LEU A 277 16.98 13.87 -33.03
CA LEU A 277 15.93 12.94 -33.51
C LEU A 277 14.66 13.68 -33.91
N ASN A 278 14.51 14.94 -33.49
CA ASN A 278 13.29 15.72 -33.61
C ASN A 278 12.85 15.88 -35.08
N LYS A 279 13.80 16.11 -36.00
CA LYS A 279 13.52 16.29 -37.44
C LYS A 279 12.95 15.04 -38.12
N LYS A 280 13.19 13.84 -37.60
CA LYS A 280 12.82 12.58 -38.25
C LYS A 280 11.47 12.03 -37.78
N TRP A 281 11.05 12.39 -36.57
CA TRP A 281 9.86 11.83 -35.92
C TRP A 281 8.69 12.82 -35.78
N GLY A 282 8.74 14.00 -36.42
CA GLY A 282 7.58 14.88 -36.56
C GLY A 282 6.96 15.38 -35.26
N TRP A 283 7.75 15.41 -34.17
CA TRP A 283 7.38 16.06 -32.92
C TRP A 283 7.76 17.54 -32.98
N ASN A 284 7.02 18.40 -32.29
CA ASN A 284 7.28 19.83 -32.35
C ASN A 284 8.49 20.20 -31.47
N THR A 285 8.62 19.53 -30.34
CA THR A 285 9.59 19.86 -29.29
C THR A 285 10.34 18.59 -28.83
N LYS A 286 11.62 18.75 -28.43
CA LYS A 286 12.46 17.62 -27.95
C LYS A 286 11.88 16.97 -26.70
N GLU A 287 11.29 17.78 -25.83
CA GLU A 287 10.67 17.39 -24.58
C GLU A 287 9.43 16.53 -24.82
N GLU A 288 8.59 16.90 -25.80
CA GLU A 288 7.41 16.11 -26.18
C GLU A 288 7.82 14.73 -26.74
N LEU A 289 8.88 14.69 -27.55
CA LEU A 289 9.44 13.43 -28.06
C LEU A 289 9.96 12.54 -26.92
N ALA A 290 10.68 13.11 -25.96
CA ALA A 290 11.21 12.39 -24.82
C ALA A 290 10.08 11.79 -23.96
N ASN A 291 9.09 12.60 -23.63
CA ASN A 291 7.94 12.17 -22.82
C ASN A 291 7.10 11.11 -23.54
N GLY A 292 6.80 11.32 -24.83
CA GLY A 292 6.04 10.35 -25.62
C GLY A 292 6.75 9.00 -25.77
N LEU A 293 8.09 9.00 -25.91
CA LEU A 293 8.87 7.76 -25.96
C LEU A 293 8.90 7.06 -24.59
N GLN A 294 8.99 7.83 -23.51
CA GLN A 294 8.93 7.28 -22.15
C GLN A 294 7.56 6.62 -21.89
N ASP A 295 6.46 7.28 -22.22
CA ASP A 295 5.12 6.71 -22.02
C ASP A 295 4.85 5.47 -22.90
N LEU A 296 5.42 5.42 -24.11
CA LEU A 296 5.40 4.22 -24.94
C LEU A 296 6.12 3.05 -24.25
N LEU A 297 7.32 3.29 -23.68
CA LEU A 297 8.05 2.28 -22.92
C LEU A 297 7.29 1.84 -21.68
N ILE A 298 6.68 2.76 -20.94
CA ILE A 298 5.87 2.43 -19.76
C ILE A 298 4.69 1.52 -20.12
N CYS A 299 4.02 1.74 -21.27
CA CYS A 299 2.97 0.82 -21.73
C CYS A 299 3.49 -0.61 -21.93
N PHE A 300 4.70 -0.78 -22.48
CA PHE A 300 5.36 -2.07 -22.62
C PHE A 300 5.78 -2.66 -21.27
N GLU A 301 6.31 -1.85 -20.36
CA GLU A 301 6.66 -2.30 -19.01
C GLU A 301 5.44 -2.77 -18.23
N MET A 302 4.30 -2.10 -18.38
CA MET A 302 3.06 -2.48 -17.72
C MET A 302 2.57 -3.85 -18.18
N PHE A 303 2.81 -4.22 -19.44
CA PHE A 303 2.56 -5.58 -19.92
C PHE A 303 3.41 -6.60 -19.17
N ILE A 304 4.73 -6.38 -19.07
CA ILE A 304 5.63 -7.27 -18.31
C ILE A 304 5.25 -7.31 -16.83
N ALA A 305 4.95 -6.15 -16.24
CA ALA A 305 4.52 -6.01 -14.86
C ALA A 305 3.22 -6.77 -14.60
N SER A 306 2.27 -6.78 -15.53
CA SER A 306 1.02 -7.55 -15.39
C SER A 306 1.29 -9.05 -15.23
N VAL A 307 2.24 -9.58 -16.00
CA VAL A 307 2.67 -10.99 -15.93
C VAL A 307 3.39 -11.23 -14.61
N ALA A 308 4.33 -10.36 -14.21
CA ALA A 308 5.04 -10.47 -12.96
C ALA A 308 4.11 -10.41 -11.73
N HIS A 309 3.11 -9.51 -11.75
CA HIS A 309 2.09 -9.35 -10.72
C HIS A 309 1.22 -10.60 -10.60
N HIS A 310 0.85 -11.22 -11.73
CA HIS A 310 0.07 -12.46 -11.74
C HIS A 310 0.78 -13.60 -10.99
N TYR A 311 2.08 -13.76 -11.20
CA TYR A 311 2.86 -14.81 -10.53
C TYR A 311 3.21 -14.46 -9.08
N THR A 312 3.59 -13.21 -8.84
CA THR A 312 4.09 -12.74 -7.53
C THR A 312 2.97 -12.58 -6.50
N PHE A 313 1.80 -12.12 -6.95
CA PHE A 313 0.60 -11.96 -6.12
C PHE A 313 -0.46 -12.99 -6.52
N SER A 314 -0.09 -14.27 -6.46
CA SER A 314 -1.02 -15.34 -6.83
C SER A 314 -2.19 -15.47 -5.85
N TYR A 315 -3.38 -15.75 -6.39
CA TYR A 315 -4.61 -15.97 -5.62
C TYR A 315 -4.73 -17.39 -5.04
N LYS A 316 -3.89 -18.33 -5.49
CA LYS A 316 -3.96 -19.76 -5.13
C LYS A 316 -4.01 -20.04 -3.62
N PRO A 317 -3.25 -19.34 -2.75
CA PRO A 317 -3.30 -19.57 -1.30
C PRO A 317 -4.65 -19.23 -0.65
N PHE A 318 -5.51 -18.47 -1.33
CA PHE A 318 -6.78 -17.99 -0.81
C PHE A 318 -7.98 -18.84 -1.25
N ILE A 319 -7.75 -19.93 -1.99
CA ILE A 319 -8.82 -20.81 -2.45
C ILE A 319 -9.28 -21.66 -1.25
N THR A 320 -10.40 -21.29 -0.64
CA THR A 320 -11.09 -22.12 0.36
C THR A 320 -12.46 -22.55 -0.17
N VAL A 321 -12.86 -23.76 0.18
CA VAL A 321 -14.03 -24.43 -0.42
C VAL A 321 -15.37 -23.89 0.13
N ASP A 322 -15.38 -23.28 1.32
CA ASP A 322 -16.63 -23.02 2.06
C ASP A 322 -17.05 -21.56 2.22
N HIS A 323 -16.31 -20.57 1.69
CA HIS A 323 -16.66 -19.17 1.90
C HIS A 323 -17.49 -18.57 0.76
N ASN A 324 -18.80 -18.43 0.98
CA ASN A 324 -19.74 -17.77 0.06
C ASN A 324 -20.05 -16.33 0.51
N ILE A 325 -19.38 -15.37 -0.10
CA ILE A 325 -19.69 -13.93 0.04
C ILE A 325 -20.44 -13.48 -1.23
N PRO A 326 -21.53 -12.70 -1.12
CA PRO A 326 -22.20 -12.10 -2.28
C PRO A 326 -21.26 -11.20 -3.09
N TRP A 327 -21.42 -11.20 -4.43
CA TRP A 327 -20.55 -10.46 -5.36
C TRP A 327 -20.42 -8.97 -5.03
N TYR A 328 -21.53 -8.30 -4.72
CA TYR A 328 -21.56 -6.86 -4.43
C TYR A 328 -20.77 -6.53 -3.16
N ARG A 329 -20.75 -7.45 -2.19
CA ARG A 329 -20.01 -7.26 -0.94
C ARG A 329 -18.51 -7.45 -1.18
N SER A 330 -18.11 -8.38 -2.03
CA SER A 330 -16.71 -8.51 -2.46
C SER A 330 -16.24 -7.24 -3.19
N ILE A 331 -17.02 -6.71 -4.13
CA ILE A 331 -16.67 -5.47 -4.86
C ILE A 331 -16.63 -4.27 -3.91
N LYS A 332 -17.63 -4.11 -3.04
CA LYS A 332 -17.65 -3.03 -2.04
C LYS A 332 -16.45 -3.12 -1.11
N ASN A 333 -16.08 -4.32 -0.67
CA ASN A 333 -14.91 -4.53 0.18
C ASN A 333 -13.59 -4.28 -0.57
N MET A 334 -13.53 -4.47 -1.88
CA MET A 334 -12.35 -4.18 -2.70
C MET A 334 -12.04 -2.68 -2.72
N PHE A 335 -13.07 -1.85 -2.86
CA PHE A 335 -12.96 -0.38 -2.87
C PHE A 335 -13.11 0.28 -1.49
N ASP A 336 -13.25 -0.52 -0.44
CA ASP A 336 -13.29 -0.02 0.92
C ASP A 336 -11.90 0.51 1.32
N VAL A 337 -11.82 1.80 1.64
CA VAL A 337 -10.61 2.51 2.08
C VAL A 337 -10.70 3.00 3.53
N SER A 338 -11.65 2.44 4.29
CA SER A 338 -11.88 2.84 5.69
C SER A 338 -10.63 2.64 6.56
N ASP A 339 -9.87 1.56 6.33
CA ASP A 339 -8.59 1.29 7.00
C ASP A 339 -7.56 2.41 6.78
N VAL A 340 -7.45 2.91 5.54
CA VAL A 340 -6.55 4.02 5.19
C VAL A 340 -7.00 5.29 5.91
N ARG A 341 -8.31 5.58 5.91
CA ARG A 341 -8.86 6.76 6.58
C ARG A 341 -8.63 6.70 8.08
N ASP A 342 -8.86 5.55 8.69
CA ASP A 342 -8.72 5.37 10.14
C ASP A 342 -7.23 5.52 10.53
N ASP A 343 -6.30 4.96 9.75
CA ASP A 343 -4.86 5.13 9.94
C ASP A 343 -4.39 6.58 9.76
N VAL A 344 -4.90 7.28 8.75
CA VAL A 344 -4.63 8.71 8.53
C VAL A 344 -5.13 9.54 9.71
N THR A 345 -6.34 9.25 10.19
CA THR A 345 -6.94 9.95 11.33
C THR A 345 -6.08 9.74 12.58
N ASP A 346 -5.68 8.49 12.84
CA ASP A 346 -4.77 8.13 13.93
C ASP A 346 -3.43 8.86 13.84
N HIS A 347 -2.86 8.95 12.64
CA HIS A 347 -1.60 9.66 12.41
C HIS A 347 -1.75 11.15 12.71
N VAL A 348 -2.77 11.80 12.15
CA VAL A 348 -3.04 13.22 12.34
C VAL A 348 -3.30 13.53 13.82
N MET A 349 -4.07 12.70 14.53
CA MET A 349 -4.30 12.86 15.96
C MET A 349 -3.00 12.77 16.76
N ARG A 350 -2.14 11.78 16.49
CA ARG A 350 -0.87 11.60 17.20
C ARG A 350 0.13 12.72 16.92
N VAL A 351 0.21 13.20 15.67
CA VAL A 351 1.05 14.35 15.31
C VAL A 351 0.50 15.63 15.96
N GLY A 352 -0.82 15.83 15.91
CA GLY A 352 -1.49 16.98 16.53
C GLY A 352 -1.27 17.03 18.04
N ASN A 353 -1.37 15.90 18.74
CA ASN A 353 -1.11 15.84 20.18
C ASN A 353 0.35 16.17 20.52
N LYS A 354 1.33 15.63 19.77
CA LYS A 354 2.74 16.00 19.97
C LYS A 354 3.02 17.49 19.75
N VAL A 355 2.40 18.09 18.74
CA VAL A 355 2.53 19.53 18.48
C VAL A 355 1.92 20.34 19.62
N LYS A 356 0.75 19.94 20.14
CA LYS A 356 0.13 20.56 21.32
C LYS A 356 1.02 20.44 22.56
N ASP A 357 1.62 19.28 22.79
CA ASP A 357 2.54 19.06 23.92
C ASP A 357 3.75 20.00 23.82
N VAL A 358 4.40 20.06 22.66
CA VAL A 358 5.52 20.99 22.40
C VAL A 358 5.07 22.45 22.55
N GLN A 359 3.92 22.82 22.01
CA GLN A 359 3.37 24.17 22.15
C GLN A 359 3.07 24.52 23.62
N SER A 360 2.59 23.56 24.41
CA SER A 360 2.33 23.74 25.84
C SER A 360 3.62 23.93 26.63
N LEU A 361 4.69 23.22 26.27
CA LEU A 361 6.04 23.40 26.83
C LEU A 361 6.60 24.78 26.47
N TRP A 362 6.40 25.25 25.23
CA TRP A 362 6.78 26.60 24.80
C TRP A 362 5.96 27.70 25.49
N ARG A 363 4.67 27.48 25.76
CA ARG A 363 3.83 28.41 26.53
C ARG A 363 4.20 28.46 28.01
N LYS A 364 4.68 27.36 28.60
CA LYS A 364 5.24 27.31 29.95
C LYS A 364 6.71 27.78 29.95
N LYS A 365 6.98 29.05 29.61
CA LYS A 365 8.20 29.69 30.10
C LYS A 365 8.03 30.00 31.60
N PRO A 366 9.02 29.72 32.47
CA PRO A 366 8.92 30.06 33.87
C PRO A 366 8.97 31.59 34.01
N LYS A 367 8.01 32.18 34.73
CA LYS A 367 8.27 33.46 35.41
C LYS A 367 9.34 33.16 36.44
N GLN A 368 10.54 33.64 36.18
CA GLN A 368 11.67 33.60 37.10
C GLN A 368 11.38 34.60 38.24
N ASN A 369 10.57 34.19 39.20
CA ASN A 369 10.51 34.86 40.49
C ASN A 369 11.31 34.00 41.45
N GLY A 370 12.45 34.54 41.89
CA GLY A 370 13.26 33.93 42.91
C GLY A 370 12.49 33.93 44.23
N GLU A 371 12.33 32.75 44.79
CA GLU A 371 12.12 32.55 46.22
C GLU A 371 12.75 31.19 46.55
N SER A 372 13.87 31.26 47.25
CA SER A 372 14.57 30.13 47.85
C SER A 372 13.79 29.70 49.08
N GLU A 373 13.29 28.46 49.13
CA GLU A 373 12.84 27.85 50.39
C GLU A 373 13.08 26.32 50.40
N PRO A 374 13.26 25.73 51.59
CA PRO A 374 14.40 24.84 51.85
C PRO A 374 14.04 23.35 51.85
N LEU A 375 15.12 22.54 51.76
CA LEU A 375 15.11 21.09 51.90
C LEU A 375 14.74 20.65 53.34
N LEU A 376 14.06 19.50 53.40
CA LEU A 376 13.73 18.63 54.55
C LEU A 376 12.33 18.80 55.17
N GLN A 377 11.42 17.88 54.81
CA GLN A 377 10.68 17.16 55.84
C GLN A 377 10.34 15.74 55.37
N GLU A 378 11.06 14.78 55.95
CA GLU A 378 10.79 13.36 55.91
C GLU A 378 9.57 13.06 56.79
N SER A 379 8.51 12.50 56.21
CA SER A 379 7.41 11.91 56.97
C SER A 379 6.95 10.63 56.30
N SER A 380 7.22 9.55 57.03
CA SER A 380 6.95 8.15 56.76
C SER A 380 5.46 7.83 56.72
N ARG A 381 5.04 7.00 55.75
CA ARG A 381 3.89 6.08 55.85
C ARG A 381 3.97 4.97 54.77
N PRO A 382 3.40 3.78 55.05
CA PRO A 382 3.96 2.49 54.63
C PRO A 382 3.52 2.00 53.25
N LEU A 383 4.38 1.15 52.67
CA LEU A 383 4.21 0.43 51.41
C LEU A 383 2.94 -0.45 51.42
N THR A 384 2.06 -0.22 50.45
CA THR A 384 1.08 -1.19 49.96
C THR A 384 1.34 -1.43 48.47
N PRO A 385 1.32 -2.67 47.97
CA PRO A 385 1.66 -2.96 46.58
C PRO A 385 0.46 -2.63 45.69
N SER A 386 0.49 -1.50 44.99
CA SER A 386 -0.48 -1.20 43.94
C SER A 386 -0.03 -1.80 42.61
N SER A 387 -0.94 -2.57 42.04
CA SER A 387 -0.94 -3.19 40.71
C SER A 387 -0.44 -2.22 39.62
N SER A 388 0.81 -2.36 39.21
CA SER A 388 1.45 -1.54 38.17
C SER A 388 1.62 -2.26 36.83
N ASP A 389 1.04 -3.45 36.67
CA ASP A 389 1.07 -4.19 35.39
C ASP A 389 -0.11 -3.86 34.47
N GLY A 390 -1.14 -3.15 34.96
CA GLY A 390 -2.34 -2.81 34.19
C GLY A 390 -2.29 -1.48 33.43
N GLU A 391 -1.47 -0.52 33.87
CA GLU A 391 -1.52 0.85 33.36
C GLU A 391 -0.63 1.11 32.13
N MET A 392 0.44 0.33 31.93
CA MET A 392 1.28 0.46 30.73
C MET A 392 0.62 -0.10 29.46
N ALA A 393 -0.37 -0.99 29.58
CA ALA A 393 -1.09 -1.54 28.42
C ALA A 393 -2.01 -0.49 27.74
N ASN A 394 -2.59 0.42 28.53
CA ASN A 394 -3.48 1.48 28.01
C ASN A 394 -2.71 2.61 27.29
N VAL A 395 -1.43 2.82 27.61
CA VAL A 395 -0.58 3.84 26.95
C VAL A 395 -0.11 3.40 25.56
N LEU A 396 -0.12 2.09 25.27
CA LEU A 396 0.35 1.52 23.99
C LEU A 396 -0.73 1.41 22.91
N GLY A 397 -1.96 1.87 23.15
CA GLY A 397 -2.95 2.07 22.09
C GLY A 397 -3.43 0.80 21.39
N TYR A 398 -3.50 -0.33 22.10
CA TYR A 398 -4.31 -1.46 21.67
C TYR A 398 -5.77 -1.21 22.06
N GLY A 399 -6.47 -0.43 21.23
CA GLY A 399 -7.93 -0.39 21.27
C GLY A 399 -8.49 -1.74 20.81
N ASN A 400 -9.38 -2.32 21.62
CA ASN A 400 -10.15 -3.52 21.32
C ASN A 400 -10.70 -3.51 19.88
N CYS A 401 -10.25 -4.45 19.05
CA CYS A 401 -10.97 -4.84 17.85
C CYS A 401 -12.15 -5.75 18.26
N PRO A 402 -13.39 -5.49 17.84
CA PRO A 402 -14.56 -6.22 18.31
C PRO A 402 -14.76 -7.50 17.48
N TYR A 403 -13.92 -8.51 17.64
CA TYR A 403 -14.23 -9.87 17.16
C TYR A 403 -13.54 -10.92 18.03
N THR A 404 -14.07 -11.13 19.24
CA THR A 404 -13.80 -12.35 20.00
C THR A 404 -14.90 -13.36 19.71
N SER A 405 -14.51 -14.43 19.02
CA SER A 405 -15.28 -15.66 18.87
C SER A 405 -15.63 -16.22 20.24
N ARG A 406 -16.93 -16.24 20.55
CA ARG A 406 -17.52 -16.77 21.79
C ARG A 406 -17.38 -18.30 21.83
N ARG A 407 -16.33 -18.83 22.44
CA ARG A 407 -16.29 -20.24 22.89
C ARG A 407 -16.96 -20.31 24.27
N LYS A 408 -18.18 -20.87 24.33
CA LYS A 408 -18.86 -21.19 25.60
C LYS A 408 -18.11 -22.35 26.27
N SER A 409 -17.45 -22.08 27.39
CA SER A 409 -17.03 -23.12 28.35
C SER A 409 -18.18 -23.34 29.33
N SER A 410 -18.79 -24.52 29.29
CA SER A 410 -19.77 -24.96 30.29
C SER A 410 -19.03 -25.22 31.60
N LYS A 411 -19.47 -24.57 32.68
CA LYS A 411 -19.09 -24.92 34.05
C LYS A 411 -19.80 -26.23 34.42
N THR A 412 -19.08 -27.15 35.05
CA THR A 412 -19.70 -28.27 35.76
C THR A 412 -19.14 -28.25 37.17
N ASP A 413 -20.03 -28.01 38.13
CA ASP A 413 -19.75 -27.92 39.55
C ASP A 413 -19.37 -29.29 40.14
N THR A 414 -18.32 -29.28 40.96
CA THR A 414 -17.87 -30.41 41.76
C THR A 414 -18.78 -30.57 42.97
N THR A 415 -19.46 -31.72 43.09
CA THR A 415 -20.04 -32.21 44.35
C THR A 415 -19.61 -33.65 44.58
N VAL A 416 -19.38 -33.97 45.85
CA VAL A 416 -18.57 -35.09 46.35
C VAL A 416 -19.43 -36.24 46.88
N SER A 417 -18.97 -37.47 46.57
CA SER A 417 -19.17 -38.79 47.24
C SER A 417 -20.47 -39.60 47.03
N PRO A 418 -20.45 -40.93 47.28
CA PRO A 418 -19.44 -41.98 47.05
C PRO A 418 -20.07 -43.24 46.37
N VAL A 419 -19.31 -44.31 46.07
CA VAL A 419 -19.72 -45.75 46.15
C VAL A 419 -18.63 -46.68 45.57
N GLN A 420 -18.52 -47.84 46.22
CA GLN A 420 -17.56 -48.95 46.09
C GLN A 420 -17.22 -49.47 44.67
N GLY A 421 -15.99 -49.99 44.55
CA GLY A 421 -15.59 -50.95 43.53
C GLY A 421 -14.25 -51.61 43.87
N ASN A 422 -14.29 -52.87 44.31
CA ASN A 422 -13.15 -53.74 44.59
C ASN A 422 -12.18 -53.83 43.41
N ILE A 423 -10.87 -53.79 43.68
CA ILE A 423 -9.84 -54.29 42.77
C ILE A 423 -8.96 -55.25 43.57
N SER A 424 -9.04 -56.51 43.18
CA SER A 424 -8.16 -57.62 43.58
C SER A 424 -6.88 -57.60 42.74
N ASP A 425 -5.77 -57.83 43.43
CA ASP A 425 -4.44 -58.13 42.89
C ASP A 425 -4.47 -59.31 41.90
N ASP A 426 -3.71 -59.24 40.81
CA ASP A 426 -2.71 -60.28 40.49
C ASP A 426 -1.82 -60.01 39.25
N PHE A 427 -0.59 -60.51 39.37
CA PHE A 427 0.37 -60.98 38.35
C PHE A 427 1.17 -60.03 37.43
N SER A 428 2.41 -59.78 37.89
CA SER A 428 3.72 -60.18 37.32
C SER A 428 4.07 -60.04 35.83
N ASP A 429 5.18 -59.32 35.66
CA ASP A 429 6.39 -59.64 34.88
C ASP A 429 6.31 -59.83 33.37
N LYS A 430 6.93 -58.88 32.65
CA LYS A 430 7.60 -59.12 31.38
C LYS A 430 8.88 -58.29 31.26
N GLU A 431 9.97 -59.01 30.97
CA GLU A 431 11.13 -58.56 30.20
C GLU A 431 10.76 -57.92 28.86
#